data_AF-A0A957FS41-F1
#
_entry.id   AF-A0A957FS41-F1
#
_cell.length_a   1.000
_cell.length_b   1.000
_cell.length_c   1.000
_cell.angle_alpha   90.00
_cell.angle_beta   90.00
_cell.angle_gamma   90.00
#
_symmetry.space_group_name_H-M   'P 1'
#
loop_
_entity.id
_entity.type
_entity.pdbx_description
1 polymer ?
#
loop_
_entity_poly.entity_id
_entity_poly.type
_entity_poly.pdbx_seq_one_letter_code
_entity_poly.pdbx_strand_id
1 'polypeptide(L)'
;MTILYLDQTDDQPDAEQLVRQAILAEIGRLALSLEAAQKRLAQFEARYGVTTAVFLADFVAEDLEGGDDEYIQWAGEAELYQRLEQKLSQLKGIEYGDFSLFRHASSHT
;
A
#
# COMPACT_ATOMS: atom_id res chain seq x y z
N MET A 1 -12.86 4.29 4.60
CA MET A 1 -12.95 3.53 5.85
C MET A 1 -13.44 2.14 5.51
N THR A 2 -12.69 1.10 5.84
CA THR A 2 -13.05 -0.29 5.55
C THR A 2 -13.15 -1.05 6.87
N ILE A 3 -14.28 -1.72 7.11
CA ILE A 3 -14.49 -2.52 8.31
C ILE A 3 -14.54 -3.99 7.90
N LEU A 4 -13.70 -4.82 8.51
CA LEU A 4 -13.73 -6.27 8.34
C LEU A 4 -14.53 -6.91 9.47
N TYR A 5 -15.48 -7.76 9.09
CA TYR A 5 -16.23 -8.63 10.01
C TYR A 5 -15.83 -10.07 9.73
N LEU A 6 -15.52 -10.81 10.80
CA LEU A 6 -15.13 -12.20 10.73
C LEU A 6 -16.16 -13.01 11.51
N ASP A 7 -16.94 -13.82 10.79
CA ASP A 7 -17.87 -14.75 11.40
C ASP A 7 -17.13 -16.03 11.77
N GLN A 8 -16.89 -16.22 13.07
CA GLN A 8 -16.25 -17.41 13.60
C GLN A 8 -17.32 -18.38 14.09
N THR A 9 -17.34 -19.58 13.52
CA THR A 9 -17.99 -20.74 14.14
C THR A 9 -17.14 -21.21 15.34
N ASP A 10 -17.77 -21.75 16.39
CA ASP A 10 -17.12 -22.12 17.67
C ASP A 10 -15.91 -23.08 17.54
N ASP A 11 -15.69 -23.65 16.35
CA ASP A 11 -14.63 -24.62 16.06
C ASP A 11 -13.31 -23.99 15.56
N GLN A 12 -13.25 -22.66 15.35
CA GLN A 12 -12.02 -21.97 14.90
C GLN A 12 -11.81 -20.58 15.56
N PRO A 13 -11.46 -20.54 16.86
CA PRO A 13 -11.23 -19.29 17.59
C PRO A 13 -10.05 -18.44 17.04
N ASP A 14 -9.11 -19.04 16.30
CA ASP A 14 -7.86 -18.36 15.89
C ASP A 14 -7.89 -17.68 14.51
N ALA A 15 -8.95 -17.84 13.72
CA ALA A 15 -9.01 -17.29 12.36
C ALA A 15 -8.86 -15.75 12.32
N GLU A 16 -9.46 -15.04 13.28
CA GLU A 16 -9.31 -13.59 13.39
C GLU A 16 -7.87 -13.16 13.65
N GLN A 17 -7.20 -13.83 14.59
CA GLN A 17 -5.82 -13.53 14.91
C GLN A 17 -4.91 -13.78 13.69
N LEU A 18 -5.14 -14.87 12.94
CA LEU A 18 -4.39 -15.18 11.72
C LEU A 18 -4.55 -14.09 10.65
N VAL A 19 -5.78 -13.63 10.41
CA VAL A 19 -6.06 -12.56 9.43
C VAL A 19 -5.39 -11.25 9.87
N ARG A 20 -5.49 -10.88 11.16
CA ARG A 20 -4.83 -9.69 11.71
C ARG A 20 -3.31 -9.75 11.53
N GLN A 21 -2.70 -10.88 11.84
CA GLN A 21 -1.26 -11.08 11.67
C GLN A 21 -0.83 -11.02 10.20
N ALA A 22 -1.62 -11.60 9.29
CA ALA A 22 -1.35 -11.53 7.85
C ALA A 22 -1.40 -10.10 7.31
N ILE A 23 -2.39 -9.31 7.73
CA ILE A 23 -2.51 -7.89 7.37
C ILE A 23 -1.33 -7.08 7.91
N LEU A 24 -0.94 -7.28 9.18
CA LEU A 24 0.22 -6.61 9.77
C LEU A 24 1.53 -6.96 9.04
N ALA A 25 1.71 -8.23 8.67
CA ALA A 25 2.88 -8.66 7.91
C ALA A 25 2.92 -8.01 6.51
N GLU A 26 1.77 -7.89 5.84
CA GLU A 26 1.68 -7.21 4.54
C GLU A 26 1.95 -5.71 4.64
N ILE A 27 1.44 -5.04 5.69
CA ILE A 27 1.77 -3.63 5.98
C ILE A 27 3.29 -3.46 6.09
N GLY A 28 3.98 -4.36 6.81
CA GLY A 28 5.43 -4.34 6.93
C GLY A 28 6.15 -4.52 5.59
N ARG A 29 5.72 -5.48 4.76
CA ARG A 29 6.29 -5.71 3.42
C ARG A 29 6.09 -4.52 2.48
N LEU A 30 4.90 -3.92 2.48
CA LEU A 30 4.59 -2.75 1.68
C LEU A 30 5.41 -1.53 2.12
N ALA A 31 5.59 -1.32 3.43
CA ALA A 31 6.40 -0.22 3.95
C ALA A 31 7.87 -0.33 3.51
N LEU A 32 8.47 -1.52 3.59
CA LEU A 32 9.83 -1.76 3.11
C LEU A 32 9.95 -1.54 1.59
N SER A 33 8.94 -2.00 0.84
CA SER A 33 8.91 -1.83 -0.61
C SER A 33 8.77 -0.36 -1.01
N LEU A 34 7.97 0.40 -0.26
CA LEU A 34 7.79 1.84 -0.46
C LEU A 34 9.09 2.61 -0.18
N GLU A 35 9.80 2.28 0.90
CA GLU A 35 11.10 2.87 1.23
C GLU A 35 12.13 2.59 0.12
N ALA A 36 12.16 1.36 -0.41
CA ALA A 36 13.04 1.00 -1.51
C ALA A 36 12.71 1.79 -2.79
N ALA A 37 11.42 1.96 -3.11
CA ALA A 37 10.98 2.75 -4.25
C ALA A 37 11.34 4.22 -4.09
N GLN A 38 11.12 4.79 -2.90
CA GLN A 38 11.51 6.15 -2.58
C GLN A 38 13.03 6.39 -2.74
N LYS A 39 13.86 5.43 -2.33
CA LYS A 39 15.32 5.51 -2.54
C LYS A 39 15.72 5.45 -4.01
N ARG A 40 14.98 4.75 -4.87
CA ARG A 40 15.21 4.75 -6.32
C ARG A 40 14.80 6.07 -6.95
N LEU A 41 13.62 6.60 -6.59
CA LEU A 41 13.17 7.93 -7.04
C LEU A 41 14.16 9.04 -6.65
N ALA A 42 14.64 9.02 -5.41
CA ALA A 42 15.60 10.02 -4.93
C ALA A 42 16.91 10.07 -5.74
N GLN A 43 17.31 8.96 -6.38
CA GLN A 43 18.50 8.94 -7.23
C GLN A 43 18.26 9.72 -8.53
N PHE A 44 17.09 9.55 -9.15
CA PHE A 44 16.72 10.32 -10.33
C PHE A 44 16.54 11.81 -9.98
N GLU A 45 15.83 12.11 -8.89
CA GLU A 45 15.61 13.49 -8.43
C GLU A 45 16.93 14.20 -8.14
N ALA A 46 17.89 13.52 -7.51
CA ALA A 46 19.22 14.07 -7.25
C ALA A 46 20.04 14.28 -8.53
N ARG A 47 19.91 13.38 -9.52
CA ARG A 47 20.62 13.49 -10.81
C ARG A 47 20.16 14.71 -11.61
N TYR A 48 18.84 14.92 -11.70
CA TYR A 48 18.25 15.96 -12.54
C TYR A 48 17.91 17.25 -11.76
N GLY A 49 18.03 17.24 -10.42
CA GLY A 49 17.77 18.39 -9.57
C GLY A 49 16.29 18.81 -9.51
N VAL A 50 15.38 17.92 -9.92
CA VAL A 50 13.93 18.15 -9.96
C VAL A 50 13.21 17.05 -9.18
N THR A 51 12.02 17.36 -8.68
CA THR A 51 11.17 16.34 -8.04
C THR A 51 10.55 15.43 -9.09
N THR A 52 10.14 14.23 -8.68
CA THR A 52 9.41 13.29 -9.54
C THR A 52 8.11 13.90 -10.08
N ALA A 53 7.46 14.79 -9.31
CA ALA A 53 6.26 15.48 -9.75
C ALA A 53 6.52 16.46 -10.91
N VAL A 54 7.65 17.18 -10.87
CA VAL A 54 8.08 18.08 -11.95
C VAL A 54 8.49 17.26 -13.17
N PHE A 55 9.26 16.19 -12.97
CA PHE A 55 9.61 15.24 -14.04
C PHE A 55 8.37 14.75 -14.80
N LEU A 56 7.36 14.24 -14.10
CA LEU A 56 6.14 13.70 -14.73
C LEU A 56 5.29 14.76 -15.46
N ALA A 57 5.42 16.04 -15.09
CA ALA A 57 4.64 17.12 -15.68
C ALA A 57 5.33 17.75 -16.88
N ASP A 58 6.65 17.93 -16.80
CA ASP A 58 7.38 18.89 -17.64
C ASP A 58 8.48 18.25 -18.51
N PHE A 59 8.90 17.01 -18.24
CA PHE A 59 10.00 16.37 -18.97
C PHE A 59 9.48 15.47 -20.09
N VAL A 60 10.28 15.35 -21.16
CA VAL A 60 10.18 14.28 -22.17
C VAL A 60 11.41 13.39 -22.12
N ALA A 61 11.39 12.27 -22.87
CA ALA A 61 12.49 11.32 -22.88
C ALA A 61 13.80 11.96 -23.36
N GLU A 62 13.73 12.87 -24.33
CA GLU A 62 14.89 13.57 -24.89
C GLU A 62 15.58 14.51 -23.89
N ASP A 63 14.94 14.86 -22.77
CA ASP A 63 15.55 15.64 -21.69
C ASP A 63 16.45 14.79 -20.77
N LEU A 64 16.37 13.46 -20.88
CA LEU A 64 17.12 12.52 -20.04
C LEU A 64 18.36 11.99 -20.77
N GLU A 65 19.46 11.82 -20.04
CA GLU A 65 20.71 11.24 -20.58
C GLU A 65 20.49 9.82 -21.11
N GLY A 66 19.64 9.02 -20.43
CA GLY A 66 19.27 7.68 -20.84
C GLY A 66 18.06 7.61 -21.79
N GLY A 67 17.53 8.74 -22.26
CA GLY A 67 16.44 8.79 -23.21
C GLY A 67 15.18 8.07 -22.74
N ASP A 68 14.53 7.35 -23.67
CA ASP A 68 13.30 6.60 -23.44
C ASP A 68 13.43 5.56 -22.32
N ASP A 69 14.56 4.86 -22.25
CA ASP A 69 14.78 3.79 -21.27
C ASP A 69 14.76 4.35 -19.84
N GLU A 70 15.43 5.48 -19.62
CA GLU A 70 15.45 6.13 -18.31
C GLU A 70 14.09 6.75 -17.98
N TYR A 71 13.41 7.33 -18.98
CA TYR A 71 12.07 7.91 -18.81
C TYR A 71 11.08 6.85 -18.32
N ILE A 72 11.05 5.69 -18.99
CA ILE A 72 10.19 4.56 -18.63
C ILE A 72 10.52 4.06 -17.22
N GLN A 73 11.80 3.98 -16.87
CA GLN A 73 12.22 3.53 -15.54
C GLN A 73 11.75 4.50 -14.45
N TRP A 74 11.98 5.80 -14.61
CA TRP A 74 11.59 6.78 -13.59
C TRP A 74 10.06 6.88 -13.46
N ALA A 75 9.34 6.97 -14.58
CA ALA A 75 7.88 6.99 -14.58
C ALA A 75 7.30 5.71 -13.96
N GLY A 76 7.86 4.55 -14.30
CA GLY A 76 7.46 3.26 -13.74
C GLY A 76 7.69 3.16 -12.24
N GLU A 77 8.81 3.71 -11.74
CA GLU A 77 9.10 3.76 -10.31
C GLU A 77 8.14 4.69 -9.57
N ALA A 78 7.78 5.84 -10.18
CA ALA A 78 6.82 6.77 -9.61
C ALA A 78 5.43 6.13 -9.48
N GLU A 79 4.99 5.42 -10.52
CA GLU A 79 3.72 4.68 -10.50
C GLU A 79 3.76 3.54 -9.47
N LEU A 80 4.89 2.83 -9.35
CA LEU A 80 5.07 1.81 -8.32
C LEU A 80 4.94 2.41 -6.91
N TYR A 81 5.62 3.52 -6.63
CA TYR A 81 5.53 4.22 -5.35
C TYR A 81 4.07 4.56 -5.02
N GLN A 82 3.34 5.17 -5.94
CA GLN A 82 1.93 5.54 -5.73
C GLN A 82 1.04 4.34 -5.43
N ARG A 83 1.20 3.23 -6.17
CA ARG A 83 0.42 2.00 -5.93
C ARG A 83 0.74 1.37 -4.58
N LEU A 84 2.00 1.37 -4.17
CA LEU A 84 2.43 0.85 -2.86
C LEU A 84 1.86 1.70 -1.73
N GLU A 85 1.93 3.03 -1.86
CA GLU A 85 1.38 3.98 -0.88
C GLU A 85 -0.14 3.82 -0.74
N GLN A 86 -0.85 3.70 -1.86
CA GLN A 86 -2.30 3.48 -1.86
C GLN A 86 -2.68 2.17 -1.16
N LYS A 87 -2.01 1.05 -1.48
CA LYS A 87 -2.25 -0.25 -0.83
C LYS A 87 -1.95 -0.18 0.67
N LEU A 88 -0.84 0.45 1.05
CA LEU A 88 -0.45 0.62 2.44
C LEU A 88 -1.50 1.44 3.20
N SER A 89 -1.98 2.53 2.61
CA SER A 89 -3.05 3.36 3.18
C SER A 89 -4.35 2.59 3.34
N GLN A 90 -4.71 1.74 2.38
CA GLN A 90 -5.91 0.90 2.45
C GLN A 90 -5.82 -0.08 3.62
N LEU A 91 -4.70 -0.79 3.77
CA LEU A 91 -4.52 -1.77 4.85
C LEU A 91 -4.44 -1.12 6.24
N LYS A 92 -3.76 0.04 6.35
CA LYS A 92 -3.71 0.80 7.62
C LYS A 92 -5.06 1.36 8.05
N GLY A 93 -5.97 1.60 7.10
CA GLY A 93 -7.33 2.08 7.35
C GLY A 93 -8.36 0.98 7.61
N ILE A 94 -7.92 -0.28 7.77
CA ILE A 94 -8.81 -1.39 8.14
C ILE A 94 -9.11 -1.32 9.62
N GLU A 95 -10.40 -1.28 9.94
CA GLU A 95 -10.92 -1.50 11.28
C GLU A 95 -11.54 -2.90 11.36
N TYR A 96 -11.56 -3.47 12.56
CA TYR A 96 -12.12 -4.80 12.80
C TYR A 96 -13.39 -4.63 13.62
N GLY A 97 -14.52 -5.05 13.04
CA GLY A 97 -15.81 -5.02 13.71
C GLY A 97 -16.01 -6.25 14.59
N ASP A 98 -16.68 -6.06 15.72
CA ASP A 98 -17.07 -7.15 16.61
C ASP A 98 -18.42 -7.74 16.17
N PHE A 99 -18.40 -8.95 15.62
CA PHE A 99 -19.61 -9.67 15.20
C PHE A 99 -20.34 -10.34 16.39
N SER A 100 -19.69 -10.51 17.54
CA SER A 100 -20.30 -11.11 18.73
C SER A 100 -21.48 -10.28 19.27
N LEU A 101 -21.48 -8.98 18.98
CA LEU A 101 -22.57 -8.06 19.31
C LEU A 101 -23.87 -8.36 18.54
N PHE A 102 -23.80 -8.97 17.35
CA PHE A 102 -24.98 -9.31 16.55
C PHE A 102 -25.58 -10.67 16.92
N ARG A 103 -24.80 -11.61 17.49
CA ARG A 103 -25.33 -12.92 17.94
C ARG A 103 -26.20 -12.82 19.20
N HIS A 104 -25.92 -11.89 20.10
CA HIS A 104 -26.65 -11.77 21.37
C HIS A 104 -28.03 -11.10 21.24
N ALA A 105 -28.29 -10.34 20.17
CA ALA A 105 -29.58 -9.68 19.96
C ALA A 105 -30.70 -10.62 19.48
N SER A 106 -30.36 -11.81 18.99
CA SER A 106 -31.33 -12.78 18.43
C SER A 106 -31.73 -13.90 19.40
N SER A 107 -31.17 -13.92 20.61
CA SER A 107 -31.43 -14.95 21.64
C SER A 107 -32.59 -14.59 22.59
N HIS A 108 -33.22 -13.42 22.41
CA HIS A 108 -34.33 -12.93 23.21
C HIS A 108 -35.59 -12.71 22.34
N THR A 109 -36.14 -13.80 21.82
CA THR A 109 -37.54 -13.89 21.33
C THR A 109 -37.96 -15.36 21.40
#